data_AF-A0A7C7LTI6-F1
#
_entry.id   AF-A0A7C7LTI6-F1
#
_cell.length_a   1.000
_cell.length_b   1.000
_cell.length_c   1.000
_cell.angle_alpha   90.00
_cell.angle_beta   90.00
_cell.angle_gamma   90.00
#
_symmetry.space_group_name_H-M   'P 1'
#
loop_
_entity.id
_entity.type
_entity.pdbx_description
1 polymer ?
#
loop_
_entity_poly.entity_id
_entity_poly.type
_entity_poly.pdbx_seq_one_letter_code
_entity_poly.pdbx_strand_id
1 'polypeptide(L)'
;MGGVFCPKCESSVEATAKFCLGCGHDFTTEGAITSTGHDLNQLKEVIRQREDLSMAEKFDMIAKVEEGANPITLGIAAAAVGEEDFEDESDSKKSNIFEEFYSFGESEAAKHAVRAVTRPTPAWGLLDSGKLNLGQKMYREAMSVGLDASTQIHTVASGEHDDIDAEAMRAIPVLKPPTRSFCPKCGSDIHANTLMQWRKWRDLSNEVLSIQLEASMEASIIQVAAHFVSEVETLEKKLKQLKKDHRAAKKKLDKLDVEELRKSIEEEIRPELEKEIRTELGIEAKSAAKGRSAAGTSKAKEGARKGRASSATKSKAVGKKPGLFGGGKKSTKTFEGADGDKPEWFLSEALDTVYDPHGTGKVLKRKTILARSSEGNVRVEDVVLIYSSEGEDGLSELAWTSPSTKYIIEAYDGC
;
A
#
# COMPACT_ATOMS: atom_id res chain seq x y z
N MET A 1 23.81 6.53 -27.03
CA MET A 1 22.37 6.55 -26.69
C MET A 1 21.60 5.70 -27.70
N GLY A 2 21.45 4.41 -27.44
CA GLY A 2 20.57 3.54 -28.23
C GLY A 2 19.11 3.91 -28.00
N GLY A 3 18.35 4.10 -29.07
CA GLY A 3 16.91 4.38 -28.99
C GLY A 3 16.33 4.98 -30.24
N VAL A 4 15.01 5.13 -30.20
CA VAL A 4 14.21 5.75 -31.25
C VAL A 4 13.60 7.02 -30.67
N PHE A 5 13.59 8.09 -31.44
CA PHE A 5 13.26 9.42 -30.98
C PHE A 5 12.12 10.04 -31.78
N CYS A 6 11.35 10.91 -31.14
CA CYS A 6 10.37 11.72 -31.83
C CYS A 6 11.09 12.78 -32.68
N PRO A 7 10.78 12.93 -33.99
CA PRO A 7 11.43 13.93 -34.84
C PRO A 7 11.09 15.37 -34.46
N LYS A 8 10.03 15.60 -33.67
CA LYS A 8 9.60 16.94 -33.25
C LYS A 8 10.14 17.40 -31.89
N CYS A 9 10.31 16.49 -30.95
CA CYS A 9 10.67 16.85 -29.57
C CYS A 9 11.83 16.05 -29.00
N GLU A 10 12.44 15.17 -29.81
CA GLU A 10 13.60 14.35 -29.48
C GLU A 10 13.42 13.47 -28.23
N SER A 11 12.19 13.35 -27.72
CA SER A 11 11.90 12.44 -26.62
C SER A 11 12.09 11.00 -27.08
N SER A 12 12.64 10.16 -26.23
CA SER A 12 12.66 8.71 -26.45
C SER A 12 11.24 8.19 -26.63
N VAL A 13 11.02 7.48 -27.73
CA VAL A 13 9.73 6.86 -28.05
C VAL A 13 9.92 5.39 -28.35
N GLU A 14 8.88 4.62 -28.07
CA GLU A 14 8.86 3.21 -28.44
C GLU A 14 8.77 3.08 -29.97
N ALA A 15 9.56 2.18 -30.57
CA ALA A 15 9.63 1.97 -32.02
C ALA A 15 8.30 1.55 -32.69
N THR A 16 7.30 1.22 -31.86
CA THR A 16 5.96 0.74 -32.22
C THR A 16 4.87 1.77 -31.92
N ALA A 17 5.22 2.89 -31.28
CA ALA A 17 4.27 3.93 -30.91
C ALA A 17 3.65 4.55 -32.15
N LYS A 18 2.32 4.75 -32.12
CA LYS A 18 1.60 5.50 -33.16
C LYS A 18 1.63 7.01 -32.93
N PHE A 19 1.85 7.42 -31.68
CA PHE A 19 1.92 8.83 -31.30
C PHE A 19 3.01 9.06 -30.26
N CYS A 20 3.62 10.24 -30.29
CA CYS A 20 4.59 10.66 -29.29
C CYS A 20 3.87 11.04 -28.00
N LEU A 21 4.20 10.40 -26.89
CA LEU A 21 3.63 10.72 -25.58
C LEU A 21 4.06 12.11 -25.06
N GLY A 22 5.22 12.60 -25.48
CA GLY A 22 5.73 13.92 -25.10
C GLY A 22 5.01 15.09 -25.79
N CYS A 23 4.84 15.03 -27.11
CA CYS A 23 4.34 16.17 -27.91
C CYS A 23 3.08 15.88 -28.74
N GLY A 24 2.55 14.65 -28.72
CA GLY A 24 1.37 14.26 -29.48
C GLY A 24 1.58 14.10 -31.00
N HIS A 25 2.83 14.08 -31.48
CA HIS A 25 3.13 13.86 -32.90
C HIS A 25 2.67 12.49 -33.39
N ASP A 26 2.06 12.44 -34.56
CA ASP A 26 1.57 11.21 -35.19
C ASP A 26 2.68 10.55 -36.03
N PHE A 27 3.04 9.31 -35.66
CA PHE A 27 4.09 8.53 -36.31
C PHE A 27 3.62 7.81 -37.59
N THR A 28 2.35 7.94 -37.95
CA THR A 28 1.82 7.38 -39.20
C THR A 28 2.16 8.23 -40.43
N THR A 29 2.40 9.53 -40.26
CA THR A 29 2.80 10.44 -41.36
C THR A 29 4.31 10.60 -41.46
N GLU A 30 4.98 10.80 -40.33
CA GLU A 30 6.45 10.91 -40.21
C GLU A 30 6.88 9.99 -39.09
N GLY A 31 7.58 8.91 -39.45
CA GLY A 31 7.96 7.86 -38.51
C GLY A 31 8.92 8.35 -37.43
N ALA A 32 9.05 7.56 -36.38
CA ALA A 32 10.06 7.82 -35.36
C ALA A 32 11.46 7.64 -35.96
N ILE A 33 12.43 8.41 -35.49
CA ILE A 33 13.80 8.45 -36.05
C ILE A 33 14.78 7.68 -35.17
N THR A 34 15.78 7.04 -35.78
CA THR A 34 16.91 6.46 -35.04
C THR A 34 17.80 7.56 -34.45
N SER A 35 18.74 7.19 -33.58
CA SER A 35 19.85 8.04 -33.10
C SER A 35 20.58 8.79 -34.22
N THR A 36 20.64 8.19 -35.42
CA THR A 36 21.29 8.75 -36.62
C THR A 36 20.36 9.60 -37.50
N GLY A 37 19.13 9.89 -37.05
CA GLY A 37 18.17 10.74 -37.78
C GLY A 37 17.40 10.05 -38.91
N HIS A 38 17.63 8.76 -39.16
CA HIS A 38 16.92 8.01 -40.21
C HIS A 38 15.52 7.58 -39.74
N ASP A 39 14.52 7.74 -40.60
CA ASP A 39 13.14 7.30 -40.36
C ASP A 39 13.06 5.76 -40.27
N LEU A 40 12.53 5.27 -39.15
CA LEU A 40 12.36 3.84 -38.91
C LEU A 40 11.47 3.15 -39.94
N ASN A 41 10.40 3.78 -40.40
CA ASN A 41 9.47 3.15 -41.33
C ASN A 41 10.15 2.92 -42.68
N GLN A 42 10.95 3.90 -43.13
CA GLN A 42 11.75 3.78 -44.33
C GLN A 42 12.81 2.67 -44.21
N LEU A 43 13.51 2.59 -43.06
CA LEU A 43 14.49 1.53 -42.82
C LEU A 43 13.84 0.14 -42.84
N LYS A 44 12.66 -0.01 -42.23
CA LYS A 44 11.91 -1.28 -42.26
C LYS A 44 11.50 -1.67 -43.68
N GLU A 45 11.11 -0.72 -44.51
CA GLU A 45 10.79 -0.99 -45.92
C GLU A 45 12.01 -1.41 -46.73
N VAL A 46 13.15 -0.73 -46.55
CA VAL A 46 14.43 -1.10 -47.20
C VAL A 46 14.85 -2.52 -46.82
N ILE A 47 14.76 -2.89 -45.53
CA ILE A 47 15.10 -4.25 -45.08
C ILE A 47 14.14 -5.30 -45.67
N ARG A 48 12.85 -4.98 -45.80
CA ARG A 48 11.87 -5.90 -46.41
C ARG A 48 12.17 -6.15 -47.89
N GLN A 49 12.60 -5.13 -48.62
CA GLN A 49 12.89 -5.19 -50.06
C GLN A 49 14.20 -5.91 -50.41
N ARG A 50 15.13 -6.06 -49.46
CA ARG A 50 16.40 -6.77 -49.66
C ARG A 50 16.19 -8.24 -50.05
N GLU A 51 16.57 -8.65 -51.25
CA GLU A 51 16.43 -10.05 -51.70
C GLU A 51 17.59 -10.95 -51.24
N ASP A 52 18.66 -10.35 -50.74
CA ASP A 52 19.89 -11.00 -50.29
C ASP A 52 19.81 -11.59 -48.87
N LEU A 53 18.75 -11.29 -48.13
CA LEU A 53 18.53 -11.76 -46.75
C LEU A 53 17.39 -12.78 -46.70
N SER A 54 17.57 -13.83 -45.89
CA SER A 54 16.46 -14.72 -45.54
C SER A 54 15.40 -13.95 -44.72
N MET A 55 14.16 -14.44 -44.71
CA MET A 55 13.09 -13.82 -43.91
C MET A 55 13.49 -13.70 -42.43
N ALA A 56 14.19 -14.70 -41.88
CA ALA A 56 14.68 -14.66 -40.51
C ALA A 56 15.69 -13.53 -40.27
N GLU A 57 16.63 -13.33 -41.18
CA GLU A 57 17.64 -12.26 -41.09
C GLU A 57 17.03 -10.87 -41.29
N LYS A 58 16.01 -10.74 -42.14
CA LYS A 58 15.23 -9.50 -42.26
C LYS A 58 14.55 -9.13 -40.95
N PHE A 59 13.97 -10.11 -40.26
CA PHE A 59 13.33 -9.87 -38.96
C PHE A 59 14.34 -9.49 -37.88
N ASP A 60 15.52 -10.10 -37.88
CA ASP A 60 16.58 -9.77 -36.93
C ASP A 60 17.14 -8.36 -37.16
N MET A 61 17.33 -7.98 -38.43
CA MET A 61 17.76 -6.63 -38.83
C MET A 61 16.73 -5.56 -38.43
N ILE A 62 15.44 -5.81 -38.64
CA ILE A 62 14.37 -4.90 -38.22
C ILE A 62 14.36 -4.75 -36.69
N ALA A 63 14.52 -5.85 -35.95
CA ALA A 63 14.53 -5.82 -34.49
C ALA A 63 15.70 -4.97 -33.97
N LYS A 64 16.91 -5.15 -34.51
CA LYS A 64 18.08 -4.35 -34.15
C LYS A 64 17.85 -2.85 -34.38
N VAL A 65 17.25 -2.48 -35.51
CA VAL A 65 16.94 -1.07 -35.82
C VAL A 65 15.82 -0.52 -34.90
N GLU A 66 14.82 -1.31 -34.55
CA GLU A 66 13.77 -0.94 -33.58
C GLU A 66 14.32 -0.76 -32.15
N GLU A 67 15.33 -1.53 -31.79
CA GLU A 67 16.07 -1.41 -30.52
C GLU A 67 17.06 -0.22 -30.52
N GLY A 68 17.14 0.51 -31.63
CA GLY A 68 17.97 1.71 -31.76
C GLY A 68 19.41 1.44 -32.16
N ALA A 69 19.70 0.28 -32.76
CA ALA A 69 21.00 0.02 -33.37
C ALA A 69 21.22 0.95 -34.58
N ASN A 70 22.47 1.40 -34.75
CA ASN A 70 22.81 2.33 -35.81
C ASN A 70 22.60 1.69 -37.20
N PRO A 71 21.71 2.23 -38.06
CA PRO A 71 21.45 1.67 -39.37
C PRO A 71 22.67 1.72 -40.31
N ILE A 72 23.63 2.61 -40.02
CA ILE A 72 24.90 2.74 -40.73
C ILE A 72 25.82 1.54 -40.43
N THR A 73 25.98 1.15 -39.17
CA THR A 73 26.80 -0.01 -38.78
C THR A 73 26.18 -1.33 -39.23
N LEU A 74 24.85 -1.37 -39.35
CA LEU A 74 24.10 -2.49 -39.92
C LEU A 74 24.16 -2.55 -41.46
N GLY A 75 24.83 -1.61 -42.12
CA GLY A 75 24.97 -1.55 -43.58
C GLY A 75 23.65 -1.32 -44.31
N ILE A 76 22.67 -0.70 -43.65
CA ILE A 76 21.35 -0.37 -44.21
C ILE A 76 21.33 1.07 -44.76
N ALA A 77 22.06 1.97 -44.11
CA ALA A 77 22.22 3.37 -44.52
C ALA A 77 23.70 3.70 -44.76
N ALA A 78 23.97 4.66 -45.64
CA ALA A 78 25.33 5.15 -45.87
C ALA A 78 25.72 6.14 -44.76
N ALA A 79 26.96 6.06 -44.28
CA ALA A 79 27.50 7.07 -43.37
C ALA A 79 27.56 8.43 -44.08
N ALA A 80 27.09 9.49 -43.43
CA ALA A 80 27.56 10.82 -43.77
C ALA A 80 29.06 10.87 -43.44
N VAL A 81 29.87 11.46 -44.33
CA VAL A 81 31.33 11.50 -44.17
C VAL A 81 31.67 12.29 -42.90
N GLY A 82 31.96 11.63 -41.77
CA GLY A 82 32.60 12.29 -40.62
C GLY A 82 32.27 11.88 -39.18
N GLU A 83 31.61 10.77 -38.85
CA GLU A 83 31.42 10.39 -37.43
C GLU A 83 31.95 8.99 -37.09
N GLU A 84 32.79 8.96 -36.05
CA GLU A 84 33.48 7.79 -35.48
C GLU A 84 32.55 6.96 -34.58
N ASP A 85 32.77 5.64 -34.58
CA ASP A 85 31.97 4.64 -33.87
C ASP A 85 32.02 4.81 -32.34
N PHE A 86 30.86 5.06 -31.71
CA PHE A 86 30.68 4.97 -30.26
C PHE A 86 30.00 3.64 -29.90
N GLU A 87 30.73 2.78 -29.19
CA GLU A 87 30.21 1.59 -28.50
C GLU A 87 29.57 2.00 -27.16
N ASP A 88 28.34 1.53 -26.89
CA ASP A 88 27.58 1.85 -25.67
C ASP A 88 27.43 0.58 -24.81
N GLU A 89 28.13 0.51 -23.67
CA GLU A 89 27.86 -0.45 -22.60
C GLU A 89 26.68 0.04 -21.76
N SER A 90 25.61 -0.76 -21.66
CA SER A 90 24.44 -0.44 -20.82
C SER A 90 24.31 -1.44 -19.66
N ASP A 91 24.96 -1.13 -18.54
CA ASP A 91 24.72 -1.79 -17.26
C ASP A 91 23.76 -0.93 -16.43
N SER A 92 22.45 -1.24 -16.51
CA SER A 92 21.42 -0.58 -15.70
C SER A 92 20.86 -1.55 -14.66
N LYS A 93 21.28 -1.37 -13.40
CA LYS A 93 20.61 -1.96 -12.24
C LYS A 93 19.16 -1.47 -12.21
N LYS A 94 18.22 -2.34 -12.61
CA LYS A 94 16.78 -2.11 -12.45
C LYS A 94 16.46 -2.11 -10.95
N SER A 95 16.23 -0.93 -10.37
CA SER A 95 15.59 -0.82 -9.07
C SER A 95 14.15 -1.33 -9.19
N ASN A 96 13.72 -2.20 -8.28
CA ASN A 96 12.36 -2.70 -8.25
C ASN A 96 11.42 -1.56 -7.88
N ILE A 97 10.70 -1.04 -8.87
CA ILE A 97 9.68 0.03 -8.75
C ILE A 97 8.71 -0.27 -7.58
N PHE A 98 8.44 -1.53 -7.28
CA PHE A 98 7.51 -1.92 -6.22
C PHE A 98 7.94 -1.48 -4.81
N GLU A 99 9.25 -1.46 -4.50
CA GLU A 99 9.75 -1.00 -3.19
C GLU A 99 9.57 0.52 -2.98
N GLU A 100 9.51 1.29 -4.07
CA GLU A 100 9.38 2.75 -4.01
C GLU A 100 7.92 3.20 -3.77
N PHE A 101 6.93 2.37 -4.16
CA PHE A 101 5.52 2.76 -4.16
C PHE A 101 4.63 2.08 -3.11
N TYR A 102 5.07 0.98 -2.48
CA TYR A 102 4.21 0.26 -1.55
C TYR A 102 4.92 -0.17 -0.27
N SER A 103 4.43 0.33 0.87
CA SER A 103 4.86 -0.09 2.19
C SER A 103 3.78 -0.92 2.88
N PHE A 104 4.18 -2.05 3.47
CA PHE A 104 3.25 -2.96 4.13
C PHE A 104 2.49 -2.27 5.27
N GLY A 105 1.16 -2.41 5.28
CA GLY A 105 0.31 -1.89 6.35
C GLY A 105 -0.13 -0.43 6.17
N GLU A 106 0.08 0.19 5.01
CA GLU A 106 -0.46 1.52 4.72
C GLU A 106 -1.90 1.47 4.20
N SER A 107 -2.25 0.49 3.37
CA SER A 107 -3.58 0.35 2.75
C SER A 107 -4.73 0.29 3.76
N GLU A 108 -5.59 1.32 3.75
CA GLU A 108 -6.81 1.37 4.56
C GLU A 108 -7.80 0.27 4.16
N ALA A 109 -7.93 -0.01 2.86
CA ALA A 109 -8.79 -1.07 2.36
C ALA A 109 -8.36 -2.43 2.91
N ALA A 110 -7.05 -2.73 2.90
CA ALA A 110 -6.52 -3.96 3.47
C ALA A 110 -6.79 -4.04 4.98
N LYS A 111 -6.58 -2.95 5.74
CA LYS A 111 -6.90 -2.90 7.18
C LYS A 111 -8.38 -3.17 7.45
N HIS A 112 -9.27 -2.60 6.65
CA HIS A 112 -10.71 -2.82 6.79
C HIS A 112 -11.10 -4.27 6.48
N ALA A 113 -10.56 -4.86 5.42
CA ALA A 113 -10.79 -6.26 5.07
C ALA A 113 -10.27 -7.21 6.15
N VAL A 114 -9.02 -7.01 6.62
CA VAL A 114 -8.43 -7.77 7.71
C VAL A 114 -9.30 -7.65 8.96
N ARG A 115 -9.71 -6.44 9.34
CA ARG A 115 -10.58 -6.22 10.49
C ARG A 115 -11.92 -6.92 10.35
N ALA A 116 -12.54 -6.93 9.16
CA ALA A 116 -13.83 -7.59 8.96
C ALA A 116 -13.75 -9.10 9.22
N VAL A 117 -12.68 -9.74 8.76
CA VAL A 117 -12.47 -11.20 8.91
C VAL A 117 -11.95 -11.58 10.28
N THR A 118 -11.05 -10.77 10.86
CA THR A 118 -10.38 -11.10 12.13
C THR A 118 -11.16 -10.66 13.36
N ARG A 119 -12.00 -9.61 13.28
CA ARG A 119 -12.83 -9.14 14.41
C ARG A 119 -13.64 -10.22 15.14
N PRO A 120 -14.27 -11.21 14.47
CA PRO A 120 -14.97 -12.28 15.17
C PRO A 120 -14.04 -13.32 15.84
N THR A 121 -12.74 -13.29 15.54
CA THR A 121 -11.78 -14.29 16.04
C THR A 121 -11.26 -13.92 17.44
N PRO A 122 -10.88 -14.91 18.27
CA PRO A 122 -10.27 -14.66 19.58
C PRO A 122 -8.94 -13.89 19.49
N ALA A 123 -8.25 -13.95 18.34
CA ALA A 123 -7.03 -13.19 18.11
C ALA A 123 -7.26 -11.67 18.16
N TRP A 124 -8.43 -11.20 17.70
CA TRP A 124 -8.77 -9.77 17.78
C TRP A 124 -8.97 -9.30 19.22
N GLY A 125 -9.52 -10.17 20.09
CA GLY A 125 -9.62 -9.87 21.52
C GLY A 125 -8.25 -9.67 22.19
N LEU A 126 -7.21 -10.36 21.70
CA LEU A 126 -5.84 -10.16 22.17
C LEU A 126 -5.24 -8.82 21.71
N LEU A 127 -5.58 -8.40 20.49
CA LEU A 127 -5.21 -7.09 19.95
C LEU A 127 -5.89 -5.95 20.73
N ASP A 128 -7.21 -6.05 20.96
CA ASP A 128 -7.98 -5.07 21.74
C ASP A 128 -7.49 -4.99 23.19
N SER A 129 -7.07 -6.12 23.78
CA SER A 129 -6.49 -6.17 25.13
C SER A 129 -5.05 -5.64 25.23
N GLY A 130 -4.43 -5.30 24.09
CA GLY A 130 -3.03 -4.84 24.02
C GLY A 130 -1.99 -5.93 24.26
N LYS A 131 -2.39 -7.20 24.39
CA LYS A 131 -1.48 -8.34 24.58
C LYS A 131 -0.78 -8.75 23.28
N LEU A 132 -1.43 -8.52 22.14
CA LEU A 132 -0.86 -8.68 20.81
C LEU A 132 -0.58 -7.30 20.22
N ASN A 133 0.63 -7.08 19.71
CA ASN A 133 0.98 -5.83 19.04
C ASN A 133 1.54 -6.12 17.65
N LEU A 134 0.75 -5.80 16.63
CA LEU A 134 1.10 -5.97 15.21
C LEU A 134 2.23 -5.04 14.74
N GLY A 135 2.55 -4.01 15.53
CA GLY A 135 3.67 -3.11 15.28
C GLY A 135 5.03 -3.62 15.77
N GLN A 136 5.08 -4.82 16.38
CA GLN A 136 6.38 -5.41 16.75
C GLN A 136 7.22 -5.68 15.51
N LYS A 137 8.54 -5.50 15.66
CA LYS A 137 9.52 -5.65 14.58
C LYS A 137 9.39 -7.00 13.86
N MET A 138 9.19 -8.07 14.62
CA MET A 138 9.03 -9.43 14.08
C MET A 138 7.89 -9.57 13.06
N TYR A 139 6.75 -8.92 13.28
CA TYR A 139 5.61 -9.02 12.35
C TYR A 139 5.87 -8.21 11.09
N ARG A 140 6.56 -7.08 11.20
CA ARG A 140 6.94 -6.29 10.03
C ARG A 140 7.96 -7.01 9.17
N GLU A 141 8.97 -7.61 9.79
CA GLU A 141 9.98 -8.43 9.10
C GLU A 141 9.36 -9.67 8.44
N ALA A 142 8.42 -10.34 9.12
CA ALA A 142 7.71 -11.46 8.52
C ALA A 142 6.90 -11.03 7.29
N MET A 143 6.16 -9.93 7.39
CA MET A 143 5.34 -9.43 6.29
C MET A 143 6.18 -8.87 5.13
N SER A 144 7.37 -8.31 5.39
CA SER A 144 8.29 -7.91 4.31
C SER A 144 8.83 -9.12 3.56
N VAL A 145 9.24 -10.17 4.26
CA VAL A 145 9.67 -11.43 3.63
C VAL A 145 8.54 -12.05 2.79
N GLY A 146 7.29 -11.98 3.26
CA GLY A 146 6.13 -12.38 2.47
C GLY A 146 5.94 -11.55 1.20
N LEU A 147 6.15 -10.24 1.28
CA LEU A 147 6.07 -9.34 0.13
C LEU A 147 7.15 -9.68 -0.90
N ASP A 148 8.38 -9.90 -0.45
CA ASP A 148 9.51 -10.28 -1.30
C ASP A 148 9.21 -11.59 -2.04
N ALA A 149 8.71 -12.61 -1.32
CA ALA A 149 8.30 -13.89 -1.93
C ALA A 149 7.23 -13.71 -3.02
N SER A 150 6.25 -12.82 -2.79
CA SER A 150 5.18 -12.56 -3.78
C SER A 150 5.69 -11.92 -5.08
N THR A 151 6.69 -11.04 -4.98
CA THR A 151 7.24 -10.31 -6.14
C THR A 151 8.22 -11.17 -6.94
N GLN A 152 8.94 -12.07 -6.27
CA GLN A 152 9.91 -12.97 -6.89
C GLN A 152 9.26 -14.08 -7.72
N ILE A 153 7.99 -14.42 -7.50
CA ILE A 153 7.28 -15.43 -8.30
C ILE A 153 7.38 -15.16 -9.81
N HIS A 154 7.33 -13.90 -10.24
CA HIS A 154 7.42 -13.55 -11.66
C HIS A 154 8.85 -13.56 -12.20
N THR A 155 9.85 -13.15 -11.40
CA THR A 155 11.28 -13.20 -11.81
C THR A 155 11.74 -14.65 -11.93
N VAL A 156 11.36 -15.46 -10.95
CA VAL A 156 11.57 -16.91 -10.91
C VAL A 156 10.86 -17.59 -12.08
N ALA A 157 9.61 -17.21 -12.39
CA ALA A 157 8.88 -17.82 -13.52
C ALA A 157 9.51 -17.49 -14.88
N SER A 158 10.25 -16.39 -14.98
CA SER A 158 11.01 -16.06 -16.19
C SER A 158 12.36 -16.79 -16.31
N GLY A 159 12.71 -17.65 -15.35
CA GLY A 159 13.94 -18.43 -15.40
C GLY A 159 15.20 -17.64 -15.05
N GLU A 160 15.07 -16.52 -14.33
CA GLU A 160 16.20 -15.69 -13.88
C GLU A 160 16.92 -16.26 -12.63
N HIS A 161 16.55 -17.46 -12.17
CA HIS A 161 17.12 -18.13 -11.00
C HIS A 161 17.44 -19.60 -11.30
N ASP A 162 18.68 -20.01 -11.04
CA ASP A 162 19.23 -21.33 -11.41
C ASP A 162 18.79 -22.49 -10.49
N ASP A 163 18.35 -22.21 -9.26
CA ASP A 163 18.08 -23.23 -8.23
C ASP A 163 16.61 -23.67 -8.13
N ILE A 164 15.81 -23.44 -9.17
CA ILE A 164 14.34 -23.54 -9.09
C ILE A 164 13.79 -24.58 -10.07
N ASP A 165 12.80 -25.35 -9.61
CA ASP A 165 12.12 -26.36 -10.42
C ASP A 165 11.36 -25.70 -11.58
N ALA A 166 11.95 -25.78 -12.78
CA ALA A 166 11.39 -25.25 -14.00
C ALA A 166 10.02 -25.87 -14.37
N GLU A 167 9.69 -27.06 -13.84
CA GLU A 167 8.39 -27.68 -14.07
C GLU A 167 7.29 -27.06 -13.19
N ALA A 168 7.57 -26.81 -11.91
CA ALA A 168 6.68 -26.10 -10.99
C ALA A 168 6.36 -24.67 -11.47
N MET A 169 7.36 -24.00 -12.06
CA MET A 169 7.22 -22.61 -12.51
C MET A 169 6.45 -22.44 -13.83
N ARG A 170 6.23 -23.51 -14.61
CA ARG A 170 5.36 -23.47 -15.80
C ARG A 170 3.90 -23.22 -15.46
N ALA A 171 3.48 -23.54 -14.24
CA ALA A 171 2.13 -23.30 -13.77
C ALA A 171 1.82 -21.81 -13.61
N ILE A 172 2.85 -20.94 -13.56
CA ILE A 172 2.68 -19.50 -13.40
C ILE A 172 2.58 -18.83 -14.78
N PRO A 173 1.43 -18.22 -15.11
CA PRO A 173 1.28 -17.43 -16.33
C PRO A 173 2.27 -16.27 -16.37
N VAL A 174 3.18 -16.28 -17.34
CA VAL A 174 4.10 -15.16 -17.59
C VAL A 174 3.33 -14.03 -18.27
N LEU A 175 3.10 -12.96 -17.53
CA LEU A 175 2.38 -11.75 -17.97
C LEU A 175 3.35 -10.64 -18.41
N LYS A 176 4.51 -10.98 -18.97
CA LYS A 176 5.43 -9.97 -19.53
C LYS A 176 4.88 -9.49 -20.89
N PRO A 177 4.71 -8.18 -21.12
CA PRO A 177 4.39 -7.66 -22.44
C PRO A 177 5.52 -8.01 -23.41
N PRO A 178 5.23 -8.38 -24.67
CA PRO A 178 6.26 -8.65 -25.66
C PRO A 178 6.98 -7.36 -26.01
N THR A 179 8.30 -7.44 -26.18
CA THR A 179 9.13 -6.34 -26.69
C THR A 179 8.95 -6.10 -28.19
N ARG A 180 8.33 -7.05 -28.91
CA ARG A 180 8.17 -7.02 -30.36
C ARG A 180 6.74 -6.72 -30.76
N SER A 181 6.62 -5.98 -31.86
CA SER A 181 5.33 -5.55 -32.42
C SER A 181 4.46 -6.66 -33.00
N PHE A 182 5.03 -7.84 -33.26
CA PHE A 182 4.34 -8.93 -33.94
C PHE A 182 4.69 -10.29 -33.35
N CYS A 183 3.72 -11.21 -33.33
CA CYS A 183 3.97 -12.59 -32.95
C CYS A 183 4.72 -13.34 -34.08
N PRO A 184 5.96 -13.82 -33.86
CA PRO A 184 6.75 -14.46 -34.92
C PRO A 184 6.19 -15.81 -35.39
N LYS A 185 5.27 -16.43 -34.64
CA LYS A 185 4.60 -17.68 -35.04
C LYS A 185 3.37 -17.48 -35.94
N CYS A 186 2.67 -16.35 -35.82
CA CYS A 186 1.39 -16.17 -36.52
C CYS A 186 1.20 -14.79 -37.18
N GLY A 187 2.17 -13.89 -37.10
CA GLY A 187 2.11 -12.57 -37.72
C GLY A 187 1.05 -11.63 -37.12
N SER A 188 0.47 -11.97 -35.97
CA SER A 188 -0.53 -11.12 -35.32
C SER A 188 0.09 -9.87 -34.71
N ASP A 189 -0.57 -8.73 -34.95
CA ASP A 189 -0.23 -7.38 -34.47
C ASP A 189 -0.31 -7.25 -32.94
N ILE A 190 0.40 -6.27 -32.37
CA ILE A 190 0.38 -5.88 -30.96
C ILE A 190 -1.05 -5.79 -30.45
N HIS A 191 -1.98 -5.21 -31.21
CA HIS A 191 -3.35 -5.05 -30.72
C HIS A 191 -4.07 -6.38 -30.48
N ALA A 192 -3.93 -7.34 -31.40
CA ALA A 192 -4.50 -8.67 -31.24
C ALA A 192 -3.82 -9.43 -30.10
N ASN A 193 -2.50 -9.25 -29.95
CA ASN A 193 -1.74 -9.90 -28.89
C ASN A 193 -1.98 -9.28 -27.50
N THR A 194 -2.09 -7.96 -27.40
CA THR A 194 -2.45 -7.24 -26.17
C THR A 194 -3.86 -7.60 -25.72
N LEU A 195 -4.82 -7.75 -26.64
CA LEU A 195 -6.13 -8.30 -26.32
C LEU A 195 -6.05 -9.75 -25.83
N MET A 196 -5.18 -10.59 -26.42
CA MET A 196 -4.94 -11.94 -25.90
C MET A 196 -4.28 -11.94 -24.52
N GLN A 197 -3.30 -11.08 -24.27
CA GLN A 197 -2.65 -10.94 -22.97
C GLN A 197 -3.61 -10.37 -21.92
N TRP A 198 -4.47 -9.42 -22.29
CA TRP A 198 -5.54 -8.92 -21.44
C TRP A 198 -6.56 -10.01 -21.11
N ARG A 199 -6.90 -10.86 -22.08
CA ARG A 199 -7.77 -12.03 -21.83
C ARG A 199 -7.08 -13.02 -20.89
N LYS A 200 -5.82 -13.38 -21.13
CA LYS A 200 -5.03 -14.22 -20.24
C LYS A 200 -4.94 -13.62 -18.84
N TRP A 201 -4.71 -12.32 -18.72
CA TRP A 201 -4.71 -11.62 -17.44
C TRP A 201 -6.08 -11.69 -16.78
N ARG A 202 -7.17 -11.37 -17.49
CA ARG A 202 -8.53 -11.47 -16.95
C ARG A 202 -8.87 -12.88 -16.47
N ASP A 203 -8.47 -13.90 -17.23
CA ASP A 203 -8.80 -15.30 -16.93
C ASP A 203 -7.90 -15.91 -15.86
N LEU A 204 -6.60 -15.56 -15.85
CA LEU A 204 -5.58 -16.19 -15.00
C LEU A 204 -5.07 -15.29 -13.86
N SER A 205 -5.45 -14.02 -13.80
CA SER A 205 -5.03 -13.09 -12.72
C SER A 205 -5.44 -13.60 -11.36
N ASN A 206 -6.62 -14.20 -11.23
CA ASN A 206 -7.06 -14.78 -9.96
C ASN A 206 -6.14 -15.93 -9.51
N GLU A 207 -5.70 -16.78 -10.44
CA GLU A 207 -4.78 -17.88 -10.16
C GLU A 207 -3.39 -17.33 -9.77
N VAL A 208 -2.84 -16.40 -10.55
CA VAL A 208 -1.56 -15.73 -10.24
C VAL A 208 -1.61 -15.05 -8.87
N LEU A 209 -2.65 -14.27 -8.61
CA LEU A 209 -2.83 -13.57 -7.33
C LEU A 209 -2.99 -14.56 -6.18
N SER A 210 -3.67 -15.70 -6.40
CA SER A 210 -3.80 -16.73 -5.36
C SER A 210 -2.45 -17.37 -5.02
N ILE A 211 -1.63 -17.69 -6.01
CA ILE A 211 -0.28 -18.25 -5.81
C ILE A 211 0.63 -17.21 -5.13
N GLN A 212 0.55 -15.94 -5.53
CA GLN A 212 1.28 -14.85 -4.89
C GLN A 212 0.89 -14.66 -3.43
N LEU A 213 -0.42 -14.70 -3.13
CA LEU A 213 -0.92 -14.61 -1.77
C LEU A 213 -0.51 -15.83 -0.94
N GLU A 214 -0.61 -17.04 -1.48
CA GLU A 214 -0.18 -18.27 -0.83
C GLU A 214 1.30 -18.21 -0.45
N ALA A 215 2.19 -17.95 -1.41
CA ALA A 215 3.61 -17.82 -1.15
C ALA A 215 3.93 -16.71 -0.14
N SER A 216 3.26 -15.55 -0.24
CA SER A 216 3.45 -14.45 0.70
C SER A 216 3.05 -14.82 2.13
N MET A 217 1.93 -15.54 2.29
CA MET A 217 1.41 -15.97 3.57
C MET A 217 2.29 -17.07 4.16
N GLU A 218 2.70 -18.05 3.36
CA GLU A 218 3.60 -19.11 3.80
C GLU A 218 4.94 -18.57 4.29
N ALA A 219 5.59 -17.71 3.49
CA ALA A 219 6.87 -17.10 3.88
C ALA A 219 6.73 -16.27 5.17
N SER A 220 5.65 -15.50 5.29
CA SER A 220 5.36 -14.73 6.52
C SER A 220 5.14 -15.63 7.73
N ILE A 221 4.35 -16.70 7.59
CA ILE A 221 4.04 -17.65 8.67
C ILE A 221 5.30 -18.41 9.09
N ILE A 222 6.14 -18.83 8.14
CA ILE A 222 7.42 -19.49 8.42
C ILE A 222 8.30 -18.59 9.27
N GLN A 223 8.41 -17.30 8.91
CA GLN A 223 9.23 -16.35 9.67
C GLN A 223 8.69 -16.11 11.09
N VAL A 224 7.37 -16.00 11.24
CA VAL A 224 6.73 -15.88 12.57
C VAL A 224 6.94 -17.16 13.39
N ALA A 225 6.78 -18.34 12.78
CA ALA A 225 6.97 -19.62 13.43
C ALA A 225 8.43 -19.80 13.89
N ALA A 226 9.39 -19.45 13.04
CA ALA A 226 10.81 -19.50 13.37
C ALA A 226 11.14 -18.61 14.58
N HIS A 227 10.58 -17.40 14.65
CA HIS A 227 10.72 -16.53 15.81
C HIS A 227 10.20 -17.22 17.09
N PHE A 228 8.97 -17.73 17.09
CA PHE A 228 8.40 -18.37 18.28
C PHE A 228 9.14 -19.65 18.69
N VAL A 229 9.58 -20.47 17.73
CA VAL A 229 10.40 -21.66 18.03
C VAL A 229 11.71 -21.24 18.72
N SER A 230 12.38 -20.21 18.19
CA SER A 230 13.62 -19.70 18.80
C SER A 230 13.39 -19.17 20.22
N GLU A 231 12.29 -18.46 20.47
CA GLU A 231 11.95 -17.96 21.80
C GLU A 231 11.65 -19.11 22.77
N VAL A 232 10.90 -20.13 22.34
CA VAL A 232 10.60 -21.31 23.16
C VAL A 232 11.88 -22.03 23.56
N GLU A 233 12.81 -22.25 22.61
CA GLU A 233 14.10 -22.86 22.94
C GLU A 233 14.91 -22.03 23.94
N THR A 234 14.88 -20.70 23.83
CA THR A 234 15.56 -19.82 24.80
C THR A 234 14.92 -19.91 26.19
N LEU A 235 13.59 -19.98 26.27
CA LEU A 235 12.86 -20.14 27.51
C LEU A 235 13.14 -21.51 28.14
N GLU A 236 13.20 -22.58 27.36
CA GLU A 236 13.58 -23.90 27.85
C GLU A 236 14.99 -23.92 28.45
N LYS A 237 15.96 -23.27 27.78
CA LYS A 237 17.33 -23.12 28.29
C LYS A 237 17.33 -22.38 29.62
N LYS A 238 16.61 -21.26 29.73
CA LYS A 238 16.45 -20.49 30.98
C LYS A 238 15.78 -21.30 32.08
N LEU A 239 14.74 -22.09 31.76
CA LEU A 239 14.03 -22.94 32.71
C LEU A 239 14.95 -24.07 33.23
N LYS A 240 15.72 -24.71 32.34
CA LYS A 240 16.74 -25.70 32.73
C LYS A 240 17.78 -25.08 33.66
N GLN A 241 18.22 -23.86 33.37
CA GLN A 241 19.17 -23.13 34.23
C GLN A 241 18.56 -22.78 35.59
N LEU A 242 17.36 -22.18 35.63
CA LEU A 242 16.64 -21.87 36.86
C LEU A 242 16.40 -23.10 37.74
N LYS A 243 16.10 -24.27 37.14
CA LYS A 243 15.99 -25.54 37.89
C LYS A 243 17.32 -25.97 38.52
N LYS A 244 18.45 -25.76 37.82
CA LYS A 244 19.78 -26.03 38.39
C LYS A 244 20.10 -25.07 39.52
N ASP A 245 19.85 -23.78 39.33
CA ASP A 245 20.10 -22.74 40.31
C ASP A 245 19.24 -22.92 41.56
N HIS A 246 17.95 -23.25 41.38
CA HIS A 246 17.05 -23.57 42.49
C HIS A 246 17.52 -24.81 43.28
N ARG A 247 17.99 -25.87 42.59
CA ARG A 247 18.57 -27.04 43.27
C ARG A 247 19.86 -26.67 44.02
N ALA A 248 20.71 -25.82 43.46
CA ALA A 248 21.92 -25.35 44.10
C ALA A 248 21.61 -24.48 45.33
N ALA A 249 20.65 -23.56 45.22
CA ALA A 249 20.18 -22.73 46.32
C ALA A 249 19.55 -23.56 47.44
N LYS A 250 18.72 -24.55 47.09
CA LYS A 250 18.14 -25.49 48.07
C LYS A 250 19.21 -26.28 48.81
N LYS A 251 20.22 -26.81 48.10
CA LYS A 251 21.36 -27.48 48.73
C LYS A 251 22.18 -26.56 49.64
N LYS A 252 22.29 -25.27 49.32
CA LYS A 252 22.94 -24.29 50.20
C LYS A 252 22.09 -24.07 51.46
N LEU A 253 20.78 -23.95 51.32
CA LEU A 253 19.85 -23.83 52.44
C LEU A 253 19.89 -25.07 53.37
N ASP A 254 19.88 -26.28 52.80
CA ASP A 254 19.95 -27.53 53.56
C ASP A 254 21.31 -27.73 54.28
N LYS A 255 22.36 -27.00 53.85
CA LYS A 255 23.70 -27.00 54.47
C LYS A 255 23.89 -25.89 55.50
N LEU A 256 22.96 -24.95 55.61
CA LEU A 256 23.00 -23.94 56.66
C LEU A 256 22.48 -24.61 57.93
N ASP A 257 23.38 -24.83 58.89
CA ASP A 257 23.03 -25.43 60.16
C ASP A 257 22.32 -24.37 61.02
N VAL A 258 21.01 -24.57 61.23
CA VAL A 258 20.13 -23.60 61.90
C VAL A 258 20.58 -23.38 63.35
N GLU A 259 21.20 -24.38 63.97
CA GLU A 259 21.77 -24.30 65.32
C GLU A 259 23.03 -23.43 65.38
N GLU A 260 23.88 -23.50 64.36
CA GLU A 260 25.12 -22.72 64.28
C GLU A 260 24.83 -21.24 63.97
N LEU A 261 23.85 -20.98 63.10
CA LEU A 261 23.29 -19.66 62.86
C LEU A 261 22.58 -19.08 64.10
N ARG A 262 21.85 -19.90 64.86
CA ARG A 262 21.25 -19.46 66.13
C ARG A 262 22.33 -19.08 67.14
N LYS A 263 23.40 -19.86 67.25
CA LYS A 263 24.53 -19.57 68.14
C LYS A 263 25.26 -18.30 67.72
N SER A 264 25.54 -18.10 66.43
CA SER A 264 26.21 -16.88 65.97
C SER A 264 25.34 -15.63 66.19
N ILE A 265 24.03 -15.74 65.94
CA ILE A 265 23.07 -14.66 66.22
C ILE A 265 22.99 -14.40 67.73
N GLU A 266 23.00 -15.44 68.57
CA GLU A 266 22.98 -15.28 70.01
C GLU A 266 24.30 -14.70 70.54
N GLU A 267 25.46 -15.04 69.96
CA GLU A 267 26.76 -14.47 70.30
C GLU A 267 26.94 -13.01 69.85
N GLU A 268 26.30 -12.59 68.75
CA GLU A 268 26.30 -11.18 68.31
C GLU A 268 25.26 -10.34 69.05
N ILE A 269 24.05 -10.86 69.27
CA ILE A 269 22.96 -10.09 69.90
C ILE A 269 23.11 -10.04 71.42
N ARG A 270 23.57 -11.10 72.09
CA ARG A 270 23.73 -11.11 73.56
C ARG A 270 24.63 -10.00 74.10
N PRO A 271 25.81 -9.68 73.54
CA PRO A 271 26.62 -8.56 74.02
C PRO A 271 26.01 -7.19 73.69
N GLU A 272 25.23 -7.06 72.61
CA GLU A 272 24.49 -5.83 72.30
C GLU A 272 23.31 -5.65 73.26
N LEU A 273 22.56 -6.71 73.53
CA LEU A 273 21.47 -6.73 74.51
C LEU A 273 22.01 -6.51 75.93
N GLU A 274 23.16 -7.08 76.30
CA GLU A 274 23.81 -6.85 77.59
C GLU A 274 24.37 -5.42 77.72
N LYS A 275 24.85 -4.82 76.62
CA LYS A 275 25.21 -3.39 76.59
C LYS A 275 23.98 -2.51 76.76
N GLU A 276 22.90 -2.80 76.05
CA GLU A 276 21.64 -2.06 76.12
C GLU A 276 20.99 -2.20 77.51
N ILE A 277 21.00 -3.41 78.08
CA ILE A 277 20.56 -3.68 79.46
C ILE A 277 21.48 -3.02 80.49
N ARG A 278 22.80 -2.96 80.28
CA ARG A 278 23.72 -2.19 81.16
C ARG A 278 23.51 -0.69 81.06
N THR A 279 23.16 -0.17 79.87
CA THR A 279 22.78 1.23 79.70
C THR A 279 21.43 1.55 80.34
N GLU A 280 20.47 0.62 80.33
CA GLU A 280 19.17 0.80 80.98
C GLU A 280 19.19 0.55 82.51
N LEU A 281 20.03 -0.38 83.00
CA LEU A 281 20.18 -0.71 84.43
C LEU A 281 21.21 0.16 85.17
N GLY A 282 21.88 1.09 84.48
CA GLY A 282 22.56 2.23 85.09
C GLY A 282 23.61 1.89 86.16
N ILE A 283 24.57 1.01 85.85
CA ILE A 283 25.74 0.77 86.73
C ILE A 283 26.97 1.46 86.15
N GLU A 284 27.06 2.76 86.38
CA GLU A 284 28.28 3.43 86.88
C GLU A 284 27.91 4.82 87.42
N ALA A 285 28.34 5.08 88.65
CA ALA A 285 27.89 6.19 89.46
C ALA A 285 28.62 7.51 89.12
N LYS A 286 27.85 8.54 88.74
CA LYS A 286 27.72 9.84 89.43
C LYS A 286 27.31 10.94 88.45
N SER A 287 26.08 11.42 88.59
CA SER A 287 25.74 12.76 89.09
C SER A 287 24.48 13.33 88.44
N ALA A 288 23.64 13.87 89.32
CA ALA A 288 22.68 14.94 89.07
C ALA A 288 21.55 14.72 88.05
N ALA A 289 20.42 14.29 88.64
CA ALA A 289 19.18 15.07 88.70
C ALA A 289 18.27 15.17 87.46
N LYS A 290 16.96 15.16 87.79
CA LYS A 290 15.80 15.65 87.02
C LYS A 290 15.32 14.63 85.97
N GLY A 291 14.36 13.77 86.31
CA GLY A 291 12.94 14.10 86.52
C GLY A 291 12.23 13.99 85.17
N ARG A 292 11.44 12.96 84.86
CA ARG A 292 10.03 12.73 85.24
C ARG A 292 9.65 11.40 84.55
N SER A 293 9.22 10.33 85.25
CA SER A 293 7.81 9.89 85.36
C SER A 293 6.88 10.37 84.24
N ALA A 294 6.01 9.58 83.64
CA ALA A 294 5.62 8.18 83.78
C ALA A 294 4.67 7.94 82.58
N ALA A 295 4.79 6.81 81.89
CA ALA A 295 3.85 5.69 81.94
C ALA A 295 2.59 5.83 81.04
N GLY A 296 2.18 4.67 80.51
CA GLY A 296 0.81 4.46 80.02
C GLY A 296 0.72 3.92 78.59
N THR A 297 1.37 2.81 78.26
CA THR A 297 0.69 1.51 78.03
C THR A 297 -0.77 1.55 77.54
N SER A 298 -0.96 1.02 76.32
CA SER A 298 -1.77 -0.19 76.02
C SER A 298 -2.94 -0.05 75.02
N LYS A 299 -2.86 -0.98 74.06
CA LYS A 299 -3.91 -1.80 73.44
C LYS A 299 -5.07 -1.16 72.65
N ALA A 300 -4.96 -1.37 71.33
CA ALA A 300 -5.85 -2.20 70.50
C ALA A 300 -7.37 -2.19 70.76
N LYS A 301 -8.16 -1.85 69.72
CA LYS A 301 -8.93 -2.80 68.90
C LYS A 301 -9.83 -2.11 67.85
N GLU A 302 -9.80 -2.69 66.65
CA GLU A 302 -10.97 -3.19 65.87
C GLU A 302 -11.99 -2.19 65.30
N GLY A 303 -12.36 -2.40 64.03
CA GLY A 303 -13.67 -1.94 63.52
C GLY A 303 -13.73 -1.52 62.06
N ALA A 304 -13.92 -2.48 61.17
CA ALA A 304 -14.27 -2.27 59.76
C ALA A 304 -15.71 -1.75 59.57
N ARG A 305 -15.97 -1.00 58.48
CA ARG A 305 -16.85 -1.38 57.35
C ARG A 305 -17.37 -0.19 56.51
N LYS A 306 -17.27 -0.41 55.19
CA LYS A 306 -18.24 -0.11 54.10
C LYS A 306 -18.79 1.32 53.95
N GLY A 307 -18.30 2.00 52.90
CA GLY A 307 -18.94 1.98 51.57
C GLY A 307 -20.01 3.01 51.26
N ARG A 308 -19.81 3.80 50.19
CA ARG A 308 -20.88 4.19 49.27
C ARG A 308 -20.28 4.68 47.94
N ALA A 309 -20.81 4.14 46.85
CA ALA A 309 -20.47 4.44 45.48
C ALA A 309 -21.43 5.47 44.86
N SER A 310 -21.03 5.90 43.65
CA SER A 310 -21.83 6.35 42.50
C SER A 310 -22.15 7.84 42.34
N SER A 311 -21.62 8.40 41.27
CA SER A 311 -22.41 9.17 40.29
C SER A 311 -21.75 9.05 38.91
N ALA A 312 -22.38 8.27 38.03
CA ALA A 312 -22.12 8.23 36.59
C ALA A 312 -23.19 9.09 35.89
N THR A 313 -22.77 9.91 34.92
CA THR A 313 -23.68 10.64 34.04
C THR A 313 -23.50 10.12 32.62
N LYS A 314 -24.53 9.47 32.08
CA LYS A 314 -24.71 9.13 30.66
C LYS A 314 -25.61 10.18 30.02
N SER A 315 -25.28 10.63 28.82
CA SER A 315 -26.22 11.22 27.87
C SER A 315 -26.28 10.36 26.60
N LYS A 316 -27.51 10.15 26.12
CA LYS A 316 -27.95 9.25 25.04
C LYS A 316 -27.58 9.77 23.65
N ALA A 317 -27.38 8.82 22.74
CA ALA A 317 -27.46 8.97 21.29
C ALA A 317 -28.92 8.90 20.78
N VAL A 318 -29.20 9.51 19.62
CA VAL A 318 -30.24 9.07 18.68
C VAL A 318 -29.72 9.27 17.26
N GLY A 319 -29.65 8.19 16.48
CA GLY A 319 -29.44 8.21 15.04
C GLY A 319 -30.74 7.96 14.27
N LYS A 320 -30.72 8.13 12.94
CA LYS A 320 -31.67 7.53 11.99
C LYS A 320 -31.16 7.58 10.55
N LYS A 321 -31.05 6.42 9.92
CA LYS A 321 -31.28 6.02 8.50
C LYS A 321 -31.45 4.48 8.53
N PRO A 322 -32.10 3.78 7.56
CA PRO A 322 -32.18 4.06 6.12
C PRO A 322 -33.55 3.85 5.45
N GLY A 323 -33.70 4.30 4.21
CA GLY A 323 -34.84 4.02 3.32
C GLY A 323 -34.34 3.65 1.94
N LEU A 324 -34.80 2.50 1.45
CA LEU A 324 -34.41 1.74 0.27
C LEU A 324 -35.28 2.14 -0.94
N PHE A 325 -34.67 2.29 -2.11
CA PHE A 325 -35.23 2.34 -3.48
C PHE A 325 -36.73 2.67 -3.67
N GLY A 326 -37.01 3.83 -4.27
CA GLY A 326 -38.30 4.13 -4.90
C GLY A 326 -38.48 5.60 -5.26
N GLY A 327 -38.50 5.91 -6.57
CA GLY A 327 -39.04 7.16 -7.14
C GLY A 327 -38.09 8.36 -7.08
N GLY A 328 -37.69 8.87 -8.26
CA GLY A 328 -36.96 10.13 -8.38
C GLY A 328 -37.64 11.26 -7.62
N LYS A 329 -36.88 11.95 -6.77
CA LYS A 329 -37.36 13.17 -6.11
C LYS A 329 -37.65 14.19 -7.21
N LYS A 330 -38.93 14.51 -7.43
CA LYS A 330 -39.34 15.75 -8.09
C LYS A 330 -38.77 16.92 -7.29
N SER A 331 -38.28 17.94 -7.99
CA SER A 331 -37.76 19.20 -7.43
C SER A 331 -38.71 19.71 -6.35
N THR A 332 -38.20 19.92 -5.14
CA THR A 332 -38.94 20.50 -4.01
C THR A 332 -38.49 21.94 -3.71
N LYS A 333 -37.57 22.46 -4.52
CA LYS A 333 -37.06 23.83 -4.44
C LYS A 333 -37.72 24.63 -5.55
N THR A 334 -38.25 25.79 -5.18
CA THR A 334 -38.87 26.74 -6.10
C THR A 334 -38.13 28.06 -5.96
N PHE A 335 -37.89 28.72 -7.08
CA PHE A 335 -37.24 30.02 -7.10
C PHE A 335 -38.27 31.16 -6.99
N GLU A 336 -38.09 32.07 -6.02
CA GLU A 336 -38.98 33.23 -5.79
C GLU A 336 -38.32 34.59 -6.09
N GLY A 337 -37.23 34.61 -6.88
CA GLY A 337 -36.48 35.83 -7.23
C GLY A 337 -36.77 36.36 -8.64
N ALA A 338 -36.00 37.37 -9.06
CA ALA A 338 -36.05 37.86 -10.45
C ALA A 338 -35.42 36.84 -11.41
N ASP A 339 -35.97 36.66 -12.62
CA ASP A 339 -35.54 35.63 -13.57
C ASP A 339 -34.03 35.64 -13.88
N GLY A 340 -33.40 36.81 -13.84
CA GLY A 340 -31.94 36.96 -14.04
C GLY A 340 -31.07 36.37 -12.93
N ASP A 341 -31.61 36.16 -11.72
CA ASP A 341 -30.89 35.60 -10.58
C ASP A 341 -31.07 34.07 -10.47
N LYS A 342 -31.99 33.49 -11.27
CA LYS A 342 -32.29 32.05 -11.28
C LYS A 342 -31.06 31.18 -11.57
N PRO A 343 -30.15 31.52 -12.51
CA PRO A 343 -28.97 30.70 -12.80
C PRO A 343 -28.01 30.57 -11.61
N GLU A 344 -27.70 31.70 -10.96
CA GLU A 344 -26.80 31.73 -9.80
C GLU A 344 -27.45 31.08 -8.57
N TRP A 345 -28.75 31.28 -8.37
CA TRP A 345 -29.50 30.57 -7.34
C TRP A 345 -29.50 29.05 -7.59
N PHE A 346 -29.73 28.60 -8.82
CA PHE A 346 -29.78 27.16 -9.12
C PHE A 346 -28.43 26.49 -8.87
N LEU A 347 -27.34 27.14 -9.30
CA LEU A 347 -25.97 26.65 -9.12
C LEU A 347 -25.53 26.60 -7.65
N SER A 348 -26.15 27.38 -6.77
CA SER A 348 -25.83 27.42 -5.33
C SER A 348 -26.75 26.54 -4.50
N GLU A 349 -28.05 26.59 -4.76
CA GLU A 349 -29.08 26.05 -3.88
C GLU A 349 -29.81 24.82 -4.44
N ALA A 350 -29.77 24.53 -5.75
CA ALA A 350 -30.67 23.53 -6.36
C ALA A 350 -29.97 22.39 -7.11
N LEU A 351 -28.64 22.31 -7.15
CA LEU A 351 -27.91 21.21 -7.83
C LEU A 351 -28.17 19.81 -7.24
N ASP A 352 -28.71 19.72 -6.02
CA ASP A 352 -29.16 18.47 -5.40
C ASP A 352 -30.51 17.95 -5.92
N THR A 353 -31.21 18.77 -6.72
CA THR A 353 -32.46 18.38 -7.40
C THR A 353 -32.22 17.68 -8.73
N VAL A 354 -30.99 17.74 -9.27
CA VAL A 354 -30.62 17.08 -10.52
C VAL A 354 -30.66 15.56 -10.34
N TYR A 355 -31.36 14.88 -11.24
CA TYR A 355 -31.48 13.42 -11.21
C TYR A 355 -30.12 12.74 -11.43
N ASP A 356 -29.75 11.86 -10.50
CA ASP A 356 -28.56 11.01 -10.61
C ASP A 356 -28.95 9.62 -11.17
N PRO A 357 -28.70 9.36 -12.47
CA PRO A 357 -29.07 8.09 -13.11
C PRO A 357 -28.29 6.89 -12.56
N HIS A 358 -27.16 7.12 -11.86
CA HIS A 358 -26.33 6.06 -11.30
C HIS A 358 -26.61 5.79 -9.82
N GLY A 359 -27.53 6.54 -9.19
CA GLY A 359 -27.93 6.33 -7.80
C GLY A 359 -26.79 6.44 -6.79
N THR A 360 -25.71 7.15 -7.15
CA THR A 360 -24.53 7.36 -6.30
C THR A 360 -24.82 8.27 -5.10
N GLY A 361 -25.91 9.04 -5.18
CA GLY A 361 -26.34 9.97 -4.14
C GLY A 361 -25.38 11.16 -3.99
N LYS A 362 -24.48 11.36 -4.95
CA LYS A 362 -23.54 12.49 -4.98
C LYS A 362 -24.19 13.65 -5.70
N VAL A 363 -24.31 14.77 -5.00
CA VAL A 363 -24.79 16.04 -5.56
C VAL A 363 -23.79 16.56 -6.59
N LEU A 364 -24.28 17.00 -7.75
CA LEU A 364 -23.44 17.65 -8.75
C LEU A 364 -22.86 18.94 -8.20
N LYS A 365 -21.59 19.22 -8.50
CA LYS A 365 -20.93 20.47 -8.11
C LYS A 365 -20.91 21.41 -9.30
N ARG A 366 -21.02 22.72 -9.02
CA ARG A 366 -20.94 23.81 -10.01
C ARG A 366 -19.78 23.66 -11.01
N LYS A 367 -18.59 23.29 -10.54
CA LYS A 367 -17.37 23.15 -11.37
C LYS A 367 -17.13 21.73 -11.90
N THR A 368 -18.10 20.83 -11.79
CA THR A 368 -17.97 19.47 -12.35
C THR A 368 -17.89 19.56 -13.87
N ILE A 369 -16.88 18.90 -14.45
CA ILE A 369 -16.70 18.81 -15.90
C ILE A 369 -17.62 17.70 -16.43
N LEU A 370 -18.49 18.05 -17.37
CA LEU A 370 -19.46 17.17 -18.02
C LEU A 370 -18.90 16.51 -19.28
N ALA A 371 -18.09 17.25 -20.05
CA ALA A 371 -17.46 16.79 -21.27
C ALA A 371 -16.09 17.47 -21.47
N ARG A 372 -15.15 16.77 -22.13
CA ARG A 372 -13.79 17.23 -22.41
C ARG A 372 -13.48 17.10 -23.90
N SER A 373 -12.83 18.11 -24.45
CA SER A 373 -12.28 18.10 -25.80
C SER A 373 -10.88 18.74 -25.81
N SER A 374 -10.18 18.65 -26.94
CA SER A 374 -8.92 19.36 -27.19
C SER A 374 -9.07 20.88 -27.15
N GLU A 375 -10.29 21.40 -27.38
CA GLU A 375 -10.58 22.83 -27.48
C GLU A 375 -11.09 23.40 -26.15
N GLY A 376 -11.48 22.56 -25.19
CA GLY A 376 -11.96 23.00 -23.87
C GLY A 376 -12.80 21.97 -23.13
N ASN A 377 -13.18 22.34 -21.91
CA ASN A 377 -14.03 21.54 -21.03
C ASN A 377 -15.39 22.22 -20.85
N VAL A 378 -16.48 21.46 -20.91
CA VAL A 378 -17.83 21.92 -20.56
C VAL A 378 -18.11 21.57 -19.11
N ARG A 379 -18.56 22.55 -18.31
CA ARG A 379 -18.91 22.36 -16.89
C ARG A 379 -20.41 22.52 -16.66
N VAL A 380 -20.85 22.12 -15.47
CA VAL A 380 -22.25 22.31 -15.02
C VAL A 380 -22.64 23.79 -15.04
N GLU A 381 -21.76 24.68 -14.59
CA GLU A 381 -22.01 26.14 -14.63
C GLU A 381 -22.19 26.67 -16.05
N ASP A 382 -21.40 26.19 -17.02
CA ASP A 382 -21.49 26.63 -18.41
C ASP A 382 -22.85 26.24 -19.00
N VAL A 383 -23.31 25.01 -18.73
CA VAL A 383 -24.62 24.53 -19.19
C VAL A 383 -25.76 25.38 -18.63
N VAL A 384 -25.78 25.66 -17.32
CA VAL A 384 -26.87 26.43 -16.70
C VAL A 384 -26.88 27.88 -17.19
N LEU A 385 -25.72 28.52 -17.28
CA LEU A 385 -25.62 29.92 -17.72
C LEU A 385 -25.99 30.06 -19.20
N ILE A 386 -25.43 29.24 -20.08
CA ILE A 386 -25.71 29.28 -21.53
C ILE A 386 -27.18 28.94 -21.79
N TYR A 387 -27.71 27.91 -21.13
CA TYR A 387 -29.12 27.55 -21.28
C TYR A 387 -30.05 28.69 -20.83
N SER A 388 -29.72 29.40 -19.75
CA SER A 388 -30.55 30.51 -19.25
C SER A 388 -30.59 31.70 -20.21
N SER A 389 -29.54 31.93 -21.00
CA SER A 389 -29.45 33.06 -21.93
C SER A 389 -29.88 32.71 -23.36
N GLU A 390 -29.58 31.50 -23.82
CA GLU A 390 -29.66 31.10 -25.23
C GLU A 390 -30.55 29.86 -25.47
N GLY A 391 -31.08 29.24 -24.41
CA GLY A 391 -31.90 28.03 -24.52
C GLY A 391 -31.10 26.79 -24.95
N GLU A 392 -31.80 25.75 -25.41
CA GLU A 392 -31.15 24.49 -25.84
C GLU A 392 -30.22 24.68 -27.06
N ASP A 393 -30.57 25.61 -27.95
CA ASP A 393 -29.83 25.87 -29.20
C ASP A 393 -28.46 26.53 -28.96
N GLY A 394 -28.27 27.21 -27.82
CA GLY A 394 -26.97 27.79 -27.43
C GLY A 394 -25.98 26.77 -26.87
N LEU A 395 -26.45 25.58 -26.48
CA LEU A 395 -25.57 24.55 -25.91
C LEU A 395 -24.74 23.87 -26.99
N SER A 396 -23.42 23.91 -26.82
CA SER A 396 -22.49 23.20 -27.72
C SER A 396 -22.84 21.71 -27.88
N GLU A 397 -22.56 21.13 -29.05
CA GLU A 397 -22.70 19.68 -29.28
C GLU A 397 -21.91 18.85 -28.24
N LEU A 398 -20.78 19.38 -27.78
CA LEU A 398 -19.96 18.77 -26.74
C LEU A 398 -20.72 18.66 -25.41
N ALA A 399 -21.56 19.63 -25.04
CA ALA A 399 -22.39 19.56 -23.84
C ALA A 399 -23.40 18.40 -23.94
N TRP A 400 -23.96 18.16 -25.12
CA TRP A 400 -24.93 17.10 -25.36
C TRP A 400 -24.34 15.69 -25.34
N THR A 401 -23.01 15.54 -25.40
CA THR A 401 -22.34 14.24 -25.21
C THR A 401 -22.49 13.70 -23.79
N SER A 402 -22.79 14.56 -22.81
CA SER A 402 -23.02 14.17 -21.42
C SER A 402 -24.51 13.92 -21.15
N PRO A 403 -24.92 12.70 -20.72
CA PRO A 403 -26.30 12.42 -20.35
C PRO A 403 -26.84 13.33 -19.23
N SER A 404 -25.94 13.87 -18.40
CA SER A 404 -26.27 14.78 -17.30
C SER A 404 -26.84 16.12 -17.76
N THR A 405 -26.50 16.57 -18.97
CA THR A 405 -26.94 17.87 -19.52
C THR A 405 -28.46 17.96 -19.57
N LYS A 406 -29.13 16.90 -20.01
CA LYS A 406 -30.60 16.84 -20.05
C LYS A 406 -31.22 16.91 -18.65
N TYR A 407 -30.66 16.18 -17.67
CA TYR A 407 -31.17 16.19 -16.30
C TYR A 407 -30.96 17.54 -15.59
N ILE A 408 -29.89 18.27 -15.95
CA ILE A 408 -29.64 19.62 -15.43
C ILE A 408 -30.71 20.58 -15.94
N ILE A 409 -31.03 20.52 -17.24
CA ILE A 409 -32.08 21.36 -17.85
C ILE A 409 -33.45 21.05 -17.24
N GLU A 410 -33.84 19.76 -17.19
CA GLU A 410 -35.11 19.34 -16.60
C GLU A 410 -35.26 19.78 -15.13
N ALA A 411 -34.17 19.74 -14.36
CA ALA A 411 -34.17 20.22 -12.98
C ALA A 411 -34.21 21.75 -12.89
N TYR A 412 -33.54 22.46 -13.79
CA TYR A 412 -33.54 23.92 -13.85
C TYR A 412 -34.93 24.48 -14.21
N ASP A 413 -35.62 23.85 -15.17
CA ASP A 413 -37.00 24.20 -15.54
C ASP A 413 -38.02 23.79 -14.48
N GLY A 414 -37.72 22.71 -13.75
CA GLY A 414 -38.55 22.21 -12.66
C GLY A 414 -38.44 22.97 -11.34
N CYS A 415 -37.49 23.90 -11.22
CA CYS A 415 -37.31 24.80 -10.06
C CYS A 415 -37.80 26.22 -10.38
#